data_AF-A0A314ZFU7-F1
#
_entry.id   AF-A0A314ZFU7-F1
#
_cell.length_a   1.000
_cell.length_b   1.000
_cell.length_c   1.000
_cell.angle_alpha   90.00
_cell.angle_beta   90.00
_cell.angle_gamma   90.00
#
_symmetry.space_group_name_H-M   'P 1'
#
loop_
_entity.id
_entity.type
_entity.pdbx_description
1 polymer ?
#
loop_
_entity_poly.entity_id
_entity_poly.type
_entity_poly.pdbx_seq_one_letter_code
_entity_poly.pdbx_strand_id
1 'polypeptide(L)'
;MENGLNTERLSIQPAFHLEKLKGMLPTFYQCCSEMINEWERLVSKEGSCELDVWPCLQTLSADVISRAAFGSSYQEGRKIFQLLREQEKIFTTAIQSVYIPGSR
;
A
#
# COMPACT_ATOMS: atom_id res chain seq x y z
N MET A 1 12.41 11.31 25.50
CA MET A 1 11.44 10.73 24.53
C MET A 1 11.94 10.82 23.08
N GLU A 2 12.70 11.84 22.68
CA GLU A 2 13.34 11.91 21.33
C GLU A 2 14.28 10.74 20.98
N ASN A 3 14.99 10.18 21.95
CA ASN A 3 15.95 9.10 21.69
C ASN A 3 15.29 7.78 21.24
N GLY A 4 14.02 7.55 21.56
CA GLY A 4 13.27 6.35 21.16
C GLY A 4 12.94 6.35 19.66
N LEU A 5 12.40 7.47 19.17
CA LEU A 5 12.00 7.65 17.76
C LEU A 5 13.17 7.55 16.78
N ASN A 6 14.38 7.96 17.19
CA ASN A 6 15.57 7.87 16.34
C ASN A 6 16.10 6.43 16.24
N THR A 7 15.89 5.63 17.28
CA THR A 7 16.33 4.23 17.34
C THR A 7 15.49 3.34 16.41
N GLU A 8 14.17 3.57 16.37
CA GLU A 8 13.25 2.86 15.46
C GLU A 8 13.57 3.16 14.00
N ARG A 9 13.83 4.42 13.65
CA ARG A 9 14.16 4.83 12.29
C ARG A 9 15.44 4.18 11.78
N LEU A 10 16.47 4.09 12.62
CA LEU A 10 17.75 3.44 12.28
C LEU A 10 17.58 1.93 12.03
N SER A 11 16.63 1.28 12.70
CA SER A 11 16.41 -0.15 12.56
C SER A 11 15.82 -0.55 11.20
N ILE A 12 15.04 0.32 10.55
CA ILE A 12 14.34 0.02 9.30
C ILE A 12 15.13 0.50 8.07
N GLN A 13 16.03 1.46 8.23
CA GLN A 13 16.89 2.00 7.16
C GLN A 13 17.55 0.93 6.26
N PRO A 14 18.08 -0.20 6.79
CA PRO A 14 18.70 -1.22 5.95
C PRO A 14 17.76 -1.84 4.91
N ALA A 15 16.44 -1.88 5.19
CA ALA A 15 15.44 -2.38 4.25
C ALA A 15 15.21 -1.43 3.06
N PHE A 16 15.57 -0.16 3.21
CA PHE A 16 15.40 0.89 2.20
C PHE A 16 16.72 1.26 1.48
N HIS A 17 17.79 0.48 1.70
CA HIS A 17 19.01 0.64 0.92
C HIS A 17 18.74 0.35 -0.57
N LEU A 18 19.43 1.07 -1.44
CA LEU A 18 19.20 1.01 -2.89
C LEU A 18 19.24 -0.42 -3.46
N GLU A 19 20.15 -1.27 -2.98
CA GLU A 19 20.24 -2.66 -3.44
C GLU A 19 19.03 -3.50 -3.01
N LYS A 20 18.45 -3.23 -1.84
CA LYS A 20 17.19 -3.85 -1.41
C LYS A 20 16.02 -3.35 -2.24
N LEU A 21 15.97 -2.04 -2.54
CA LEU A 21 14.97 -1.45 -3.42
C LEU A 21 15.03 -2.02 -4.85
N LYS A 22 16.23 -2.21 -5.42
CA LYS A 22 16.41 -2.87 -6.72
C LYS A 22 15.86 -4.30 -6.70
N GLY A 23 16.08 -5.03 -5.61
CA GLY A 23 15.53 -6.38 -5.42
C GLY A 23 13.99 -6.43 -5.39
N MET A 24 13.33 -5.31 -5.09
CA MET A 24 11.87 -5.20 -5.09
C MET A 24 11.29 -4.92 -6.49
N LEU A 25 12.08 -4.42 -7.45
CA LEU A 25 11.61 -4.06 -8.81
C LEU A 25 10.83 -5.15 -9.54
N PRO A 26 11.24 -6.44 -9.51
CA PRO A 26 10.48 -7.50 -10.17
C PRO A 26 9.07 -7.65 -9.60
N THR A 27 8.93 -7.47 -8.27
CA THR A 27 7.64 -7.53 -7.58
C THR A 27 6.75 -6.36 -7.98
N PHE A 28 7.31 -5.13 -8.02
CA PHE A 28 6.59 -3.96 -8.51
C PHE A 28 6.10 -4.16 -9.95
N TYR A 29 6.98 -4.61 -10.83
CA TYR A 29 6.65 -4.86 -12.23
C TYR A 29 5.53 -5.90 -12.38
N GLN A 30 5.62 -7.01 -11.64
CA GLN A 30 4.60 -8.06 -11.66
C GLN A 30 3.23 -7.52 -11.21
N CYS A 31 3.18 -6.80 -10.08
CA CYS A 31 1.92 -6.28 -9.55
C CYS A 31 1.30 -5.22 -10.49
N CYS A 32 2.12 -4.34 -11.07
CA CYS A 32 1.66 -3.37 -12.08
C CYS A 32 1.13 -4.05 -13.35
N SER A 33 1.80 -5.12 -13.80
CA SER A 33 1.37 -5.88 -14.98
C SER A 33 0.05 -6.59 -14.73
N GLU A 34 -0.13 -7.23 -13.57
CA GLU A 34 -1.40 -7.84 -13.16
C GLU A 34 -2.55 -6.82 -13.16
N MET A 35 -2.30 -5.59 -12.68
CA MET A 35 -3.29 -4.51 -12.67
C MET A 35 -3.67 -4.05 -14.09
N ILE A 36 -2.69 -3.80 -14.96
CA ILE A 36 -2.93 -3.36 -16.35
C ILE A 36 -3.70 -4.44 -17.13
N ASN A 37 -3.32 -5.71 -16.98
CA ASN A 37 -4.01 -6.82 -17.64
C ASN A 37 -5.50 -6.89 -17.25
N GLU A 38 -5.83 -6.62 -15.99
CA GLU A 38 -7.23 -6.57 -15.56
C GLU A 38 -7.98 -5.39 -16.17
N TRP A 39 -7.34 -4.22 -16.29
CA TRP A 39 -7.93 -3.06 -16.96
C TRP A 39 -8.16 -3.31 -18.45
N GLU A 40 -7.20 -3.92 -19.15
CA GLU A 40 -7.35 -4.32 -20.56
C GLU A 40 -8.50 -5.31 -20.75
N ARG A 41 -8.69 -6.25 -19.80
CA ARG A 41 -9.81 -7.20 -19.81
C ARG A 41 -11.17 -6.52 -19.63
N LEU A 42 -11.23 -5.41 -18.92
CA LEU A 42 -12.45 -4.60 -18.77
C LEU A 42 -12.71 -3.80 -20.05
N VAL A 43 -11.73 -3.06 -20.54
CA VAL A 43 -11.86 -2.25 -21.77
C VAL A 43 -12.20 -3.10 -22.99
N SER A 44 -11.61 -4.29 -23.12
CA SER A 44 -11.86 -5.19 -24.27
C SER A 44 -13.30 -5.70 -24.37
N LYS A 45 -14.10 -5.64 -23.30
CA LYS A 45 -15.53 -5.98 -23.35
C LYS A 45 -16.39 -4.86 -23.91
N GLU A 46 -16.12 -3.61 -23.55
CA GLU A 46 -16.98 -2.46 -23.88
C GLU A 46 -16.38 -1.49 -24.92
N GLY A 47 -15.13 -1.70 -25.37
CA GLY A 47 -14.41 -0.81 -26.31
C GLY A 47 -13.83 0.45 -25.65
N SER A 48 -14.44 0.91 -24.55
CA SER A 48 -13.92 1.93 -23.63
C SER A 48 -14.67 1.82 -22.30
N CYS A 49 -14.02 2.05 -21.16
CA CYS A 49 -14.68 2.08 -19.86
C CYS A 49 -14.12 3.20 -18.95
N GLU A 50 -14.98 3.77 -18.12
CA GLU A 50 -14.55 4.59 -16.98
C GLU A 50 -14.20 3.65 -15.81
N LEU A 51 -13.06 3.88 -15.16
CA LEU A 51 -12.56 2.97 -14.13
C LEU A 51 -12.15 3.76 -12.88
N ASP A 52 -12.71 3.38 -11.73
CA ASP A 52 -12.20 3.82 -10.44
C ASP A 52 -10.87 3.12 -10.16
N VAL A 53 -9.77 3.86 -10.29
CA VAL A 53 -8.42 3.35 -10.07
C VAL A 53 -8.07 3.22 -8.59
N TRP A 54 -8.84 3.84 -7.67
CA TRP A 54 -8.48 3.91 -6.26
C TRP A 54 -8.40 2.52 -5.60
N PRO A 55 -9.38 1.61 -5.74
CA PRO A 55 -9.28 0.25 -5.22
C PRO A 55 -8.09 -0.52 -5.80
N CYS A 56 -7.75 -0.28 -7.07
CA CYS A 56 -6.62 -0.89 -7.75
C CYS A 56 -5.29 -0.41 -7.15
N LEU A 57 -5.12 0.89 -6.93
CA LEU A 57 -3.92 1.47 -6.32
C LEU A 57 -3.72 1.00 -4.87
N GLN A 58 -4.81 0.88 -4.11
CA GLN A 58 -4.77 0.33 -2.76
C GLN A 58 -4.32 -1.13 -2.78
N THR A 59 -4.83 -1.93 -3.71
CA THR A 59 -4.47 -3.35 -3.86
C THR A 59 -3.02 -3.50 -4.30
N LEU A 60 -2.58 -2.72 -5.29
CA LEU A 60 -1.20 -2.68 -5.77
C LEU A 60 -0.22 -2.37 -4.64
N SER A 61 -0.51 -1.31 -3.86
CA SER A 61 0.34 -0.91 -2.74
C SER A 61 0.41 -2.00 -1.67
N ALA A 62 -0.73 -2.63 -1.35
CA ALA A 62 -0.78 -3.74 -0.42
C ALA A 62 0.02 -4.95 -0.92
N ASP A 63 -0.12 -5.35 -2.18
CA ASP A 63 0.59 -6.49 -2.76
C ASP A 63 2.10 -6.28 -2.81
N VAL A 64 2.53 -5.11 -3.26
CA VAL A 64 3.94 -4.73 -3.31
C VAL A 64 4.57 -4.76 -1.93
N ILE A 65 3.97 -4.08 -0.95
CA ILE A 65 4.55 -4.01 0.40
C ILE A 65 4.47 -5.38 1.05
N SER A 66 3.39 -6.13 0.83
CA SER A 66 3.26 -7.48 1.38
C SER A 66 4.33 -8.42 0.85
N ARG A 67 4.57 -8.43 -0.46
CA ARG A 67 5.60 -9.27 -1.09
C ARG A 67 7.01 -8.80 -0.74
N ALA A 68 7.24 -7.49 -0.62
CA ALA A 68 8.55 -6.95 -0.27
C ALA A 68 8.93 -7.10 1.21
N ALA A 69 7.99 -6.91 2.12
CA ALA A 69 8.23 -6.93 3.57
C ALA A 69 8.03 -8.33 4.17
N PHE A 70 7.11 -9.14 3.63
CA PHE A 70 6.75 -10.45 4.19
C PHE A 70 7.16 -11.64 3.32
N GLY A 71 7.65 -11.42 2.10
CA GLY A 71 8.19 -12.46 1.23
C GLY A 71 7.20 -13.61 0.99
N SER A 72 7.54 -14.83 1.43
CA SER A 72 6.67 -16.00 1.29
C SER A 72 5.35 -15.91 2.08
N SER A 73 5.28 -15.04 3.09
CA SER A 73 4.08 -14.77 3.90
C SER A 73 3.31 -13.52 3.44
N TYR A 74 3.38 -13.20 2.14
CA TYR A 74 2.68 -12.03 1.58
C TYR A 74 1.16 -12.11 1.72
N GLN A 75 0.57 -13.30 1.90
CA GLN A 75 -0.86 -13.47 2.11
C GLN A 75 -1.30 -12.92 3.47
N GLU A 76 -0.50 -13.16 4.51
CA GLU A 76 -0.69 -12.55 5.83
C GLU A 76 -0.51 -11.03 5.75
N GLY A 77 0.48 -10.56 5.00
CA GLY A 77 0.68 -9.13 4.72
C GLY A 77 -0.57 -8.48 4.11
N ARG A 78 -1.17 -9.13 3.10
CA ARG A 78 -2.42 -8.66 2.49
C ARG A 78 -3.56 -8.56 3.50
N LYS A 79 -3.68 -9.53 4.41
CA LYS A 79 -4.70 -9.52 5.47
C LYS A 79 -4.49 -8.34 6.43
N ILE A 80 -3.24 -8.01 6.77
CA ILE A 80 -2.93 -6.83 7.58
C ILE A 80 -3.41 -5.55 6.86
N PHE A 81 -3.13 -5.40 5.57
CA PHE A 81 -3.59 -4.24 4.80
C PHE A 81 -5.13 -4.14 4.69
N GLN A 82 -5.84 -5.26 4.65
CA GLN A 82 -7.30 -5.26 4.72
C GLN A 82 -7.79 -4.68 6.04
N LEU A 83 -7.23 -5.14 7.17
CA LEU A 83 -7.57 -4.64 8.50
C LEU A 83 -7.19 -3.16 8.67
N LEU A 84 -6.04 -2.73 8.14
CA LEU A 84 -5.62 -1.32 8.16
C LEU A 84 -6.61 -0.41 7.42
N ARG A 85 -7.18 -0.86 6.30
CA ARG A 85 -8.23 -0.10 5.59
C ARG A 85 -9.54 -0.04 6.37
N GLU A 86 -9.91 -1.10 7.09
CA GLU A 86 -11.07 -1.06 7.97
C GLU A 86 -10.86 -0.06 9.11
N GLN A 87 -9.66 -0.06 9.70
CA GLN A 87 -9.29 0.87 10.75
C GLN A 87 -9.21 2.32 10.24
N GLU A 88 -8.66 2.57 9.05
CA GLU A 88 -8.59 3.87 8.40
C GLU A 88 -9.98 4.53 8.30
N LYS A 89 -11.00 3.78 7.89
CA LYS A 89 -12.38 4.29 7.77
C LYS A 89 -12.93 4.80 9.09
N ILE A 90 -12.73 4.00 10.15
CA ILE A 90 -13.17 4.35 11.51
C ILE A 90 -12.38 5.56 12.01
N PHE A 91 -11.06 5.53 11.84
CA PHE A 91 -10.14 6.57 12.28
C PHE A 91 -10.38 7.91 11.59
N THR A 92 -10.68 7.91 10.29
CA THR A 92 -11.00 9.12 9.53
C THR A 92 -12.23 9.82 10.12
N THR A 93 -13.27 9.04 10.43
CA THR A 93 -14.48 9.56 11.07
C THR A 93 -14.18 10.11 12.46
N ALA A 94 -13.37 9.38 13.25
CA ALA A 94 -12.97 9.80 14.58
C ALA A 94 -12.16 11.11 14.55
N ILE A 95 -11.15 11.23 13.69
CA ILE A 95 -10.35 12.47 13.53
C ILE A 95 -11.23 13.64 13.11
N GLN A 96 -12.15 13.45 12.16
CA GLN A 96 -13.06 14.51 11.72
C GLN A 96 -13.99 15.00 12.84
N SER A 97 -14.29 14.15 13.83
CA SER A 97 -15.08 14.51 15.01
C SER A 97 -14.26 15.21 16.11
N VAL A 98 -12.93 15.12 16.06
CA VAL A 98 -12.05 15.79 17.01
C VAL A 98 -11.90 17.25 16.60
N TYR A 99 -12.40 18.15 17.44
CA TYR A 99 -12.08 19.57 17.31
C TYR A 99 -10.58 19.78 17.62
N ILE A 100 -9.81 20.11 16.60
CA ILE A 100 -8.42 20.53 16.74
C ILE A 100 -8.40 22.06 16.70
N PRO A 101 -8.14 22.75 17.83
CA PRO A 101 -8.05 24.21 17.82
C PRO A 101 -6.96 24.66 16.82
N GLY A 102 -7.36 25.39 15.79
CA GLY A 102 -6.46 25.91 14.75
C GLY A 102 -6.39 25.12 13.44
N SER A 103 -7.11 23.99 13.29
CA SER A 103 -7.26 23.33 11.99
C SER A 103 -8.23 24.12 11.11
N ARG A 104 -7.76 24.57 9.93
CA ARG A 104 -8.59 25.09 8.84
C ARG A 104 -8.64 24.06 7.72
#